data_AF-A0A1I0TKY3-F1
#
_entry.id   AF-A0A1I0TKY3-F1
#
_cell.length_a   1.000
_cell.length_b   1.000
_cell.length_c   1.000
_cell.angle_alpha   90.00
_cell.angle_beta   90.00
_cell.angle_gamma   90.00
#
_symmetry.space_group_name_H-M   'P 1'
#
loop_
_entity.id
_entity.type
_entity.pdbx_description
1 polymer ?
#
loop_
_entity_poly.entity_id
_entity_poly.type
_entity_poly.pdbx_seq_one_letter_code
_entity_poly.pdbx_strand_id
1 'polypeptide(L)'
;MKKILTLLMLFPLMSACSTEAQENHNIELPQADASALSVLEHHHSITIHQFSLILKEYLKNYHSSSSSNRLYLKGMADLYLAQNNLFIPNMYEEYNIGNLSKEEQNDIQELYKNCRAFADLISKSLDKNVPISADNKTIKELIQLADDIKSQNPYEDGKTDLIVKMNQLIKKIMNDNR
;
A
#
# COMPACT_ATOMS: atom_id res chain seq x y z
N MET A 1 0.21 -1.92 73.72
CA MET A 1 1.32 -2.23 72.80
C MET A 1 0.98 -1.69 71.41
N LYS A 2 1.91 -0.92 70.82
CA LYS A 2 2.08 -0.51 69.41
C LYS A 2 0.97 0.38 68.80
N LYS A 3 1.16 1.70 68.57
CA LYS A 3 2.06 2.40 67.60
C LYS A 3 1.71 1.99 66.16
N ILE A 4 1.44 2.83 65.16
CA ILE A 4 1.70 4.25 64.89
C ILE A 4 0.74 4.68 63.76
N LEU A 5 0.25 5.92 63.85
CA LEU A 5 -0.42 6.69 62.81
C LEU A 5 0.64 7.15 61.78
N THR A 6 0.48 6.79 60.50
CA THR A 6 1.26 7.43 59.42
C THR A 6 0.31 7.95 58.35
N LEU A 7 0.00 9.24 58.50
CA LEU A 7 -0.54 10.13 57.50
C LEU A 7 0.55 10.38 56.45
N LEU A 8 0.37 9.94 55.21
CA LEU A 8 1.30 10.26 54.12
C LEU A 8 0.73 11.43 53.32
N MET A 9 1.34 12.57 53.58
CA MET A 9 1.18 13.90 53.02
C MET A 9 0.98 13.89 51.49
N LEU A 10 -0.21 14.30 51.06
CA LEU A 10 -0.42 14.96 49.78
C LEU A 10 -0.08 16.43 49.98
N PHE A 11 0.98 16.95 49.35
CA PHE A 11 1.10 18.35 48.95
C PHE A 11 2.23 18.53 47.90
N PRO A 12 2.19 19.60 47.10
CA PRO A 12 2.60 19.61 45.71
C PRO A 12 3.95 20.31 45.54
N LEU A 13 4.72 19.90 44.55
CA LEU A 13 5.86 20.67 44.06
C LEU A 13 5.63 20.98 42.58
N MET A 14 4.77 21.98 42.36
CA MET A 14 5.01 22.93 41.27
C MET A 14 6.30 23.67 41.65
N SER A 15 7.41 23.26 41.07
CA SER A 15 8.57 24.13 40.92
C SER A 15 8.94 24.12 39.46
N ALA A 16 8.49 25.17 38.77
CA ALA A 16 9.12 25.61 37.55
C ALA A 16 10.61 25.83 37.86
N CYS A 17 11.48 25.05 37.24
CA CYS A 17 12.75 25.59 36.79
C CYS A 17 12.52 26.01 35.36
N SER A 18 12.41 27.32 35.18
CA SER A 18 12.59 27.98 33.90
C SER A 18 13.96 27.60 33.33
N THR A 19 13.96 27.01 32.15
CA THR A 19 14.99 27.31 31.16
C THR A 19 14.31 28.17 30.11
N GLU A 20 14.48 29.49 30.27
CA GLU A 20 14.31 30.39 29.13
C GLU A 20 15.35 30.03 28.07
N ALA A 21 14.85 29.93 26.83
CA ALA A 21 15.57 29.95 25.57
C ALA A 21 16.67 28.89 25.35
N GLN A 22 16.31 27.84 24.61
CA GLN A 22 16.63 27.85 23.18
C GLN A 22 15.59 27.01 22.43
N GLU A 23 14.87 27.67 21.53
CA GLU A 23 14.17 27.03 20.42
C GLU A 23 15.11 26.01 19.78
N ASN A 24 14.76 24.73 19.84
CA ASN A 24 15.32 23.76 18.93
C ASN A 24 14.14 23.08 18.22
N HIS A 25 13.43 23.88 17.43
CA HIS A 25 12.36 23.46 16.52
C HIS A 25 12.83 22.52 15.39
N ASN A 26 14.06 22.02 15.42
CA ASN A 26 14.69 21.37 14.27
C ASN A 26 14.94 19.85 14.42
N ILE A 27 14.49 19.20 15.51
CA ILE A 27 14.77 17.77 15.74
C ILE A 27 13.52 16.87 15.59
N GLU A 28 12.31 17.41 15.77
CA GLU A 28 11.08 16.59 15.73
C GLU A 28 10.53 16.33 14.31
N LEU A 29 10.68 17.27 13.38
CA LEU A 29 10.25 17.09 11.98
C LEU A 29 10.98 15.94 11.24
N PRO A 30 12.32 15.83 11.29
CA PRO A 30 13.05 14.84 10.49
C PRO A 30 12.75 13.38 10.89
N GLN A 31 12.46 13.14 12.17
CA GLN A 31 12.12 11.79 12.66
C GLN A 31 10.70 11.39 12.28
N ALA A 32 9.75 12.32 12.29
CA ALA A 32 8.38 12.06 11.85
C ALA A 32 8.34 11.72 10.34
N ASP A 33 9.08 12.47 9.51
CA ASP A 33 9.13 12.27 8.06
C ASP A 33 9.79 10.93 7.68
N ALA A 34 10.90 10.57 8.35
CA ALA A 34 11.55 9.26 8.16
C ALA A 34 10.63 8.09 8.55
N SER A 35 9.84 8.25 9.62
CA SER A 35 8.87 7.25 10.04
C SER A 35 7.72 7.10 9.03
N ALA A 36 7.23 8.20 8.46
CA ALA A 36 6.18 8.18 7.45
C ALA A 36 6.64 7.51 6.16
N LEU A 37 7.84 7.84 5.67
CA LEU A 37 8.40 7.23 4.45
C LEU A 37 8.55 5.71 4.59
N SER A 38 9.08 5.24 5.73
CA SER A 38 9.20 3.80 5.98
C SER A 38 7.86 3.06 5.98
N VAL A 39 6.79 3.71 6.46
CA VAL A 39 5.42 3.16 6.42
C VAL A 39 4.91 3.11 4.98
N LEU A 40 5.14 4.15 4.19
CA LEU A 40 4.77 4.19 2.77
C LEU A 40 5.48 3.09 1.97
N GLU A 41 6.79 2.93 2.17
CA GLU A 41 7.63 1.89 1.55
C GLU A 41 7.14 0.48 1.92
N HIS A 42 6.91 0.25 3.21
CA HIS A 42 6.43 -1.04 3.69
C HIS A 42 5.05 -1.37 3.13
N HIS A 43 4.13 -0.40 3.12
CA HIS A 43 2.82 -0.57 2.52
C HIS A 43 2.92 -0.87 1.03
N HIS A 44 3.75 -0.14 0.28
CA HIS A 44 4.00 -0.40 -1.13
C HIS A 44 4.41 -1.86 -1.37
N SER A 45 5.44 -2.32 -0.67
CA SER A 45 5.95 -3.67 -0.83
C SER A 45 4.86 -4.73 -0.56
N ILE A 46 4.09 -4.58 0.52
CA ILE A 46 3.01 -5.51 0.88
C ILE A 46 1.91 -5.50 -0.18
N THR A 47 1.41 -4.33 -0.55
CA THR A 47 0.27 -4.21 -1.46
C THR A 47 0.59 -4.78 -2.84
N ILE A 48 1.77 -4.47 -3.38
CA ILE A 48 2.18 -5.02 -4.68
C ILE A 48 2.46 -6.53 -4.57
N HIS A 49 3.02 -7.00 -3.45
CA HIS A 49 3.22 -8.42 -3.23
C HIS A 49 1.89 -9.21 -3.18
N GLN A 50 0.90 -8.72 -2.43
CA GLN A 50 -0.44 -9.32 -2.39
C GLN A 50 -1.07 -9.39 -3.78
N PHE A 51 -0.94 -8.33 -4.57
CA PHE A 51 -1.43 -8.30 -5.94
C PHE A 51 -0.72 -9.34 -6.84
N SER A 52 0.61 -9.47 -6.73
CA SER A 52 1.38 -10.53 -7.41
C SER A 52 0.88 -11.93 -7.06
N LEU A 53 0.57 -12.20 -5.79
CA LEU A 53 0.01 -13.49 -5.35
C LEU A 53 -1.37 -13.77 -5.97
N ILE A 54 -2.24 -12.76 -6.06
CA ILE A 54 -3.54 -12.88 -6.71
C ILE A 54 -3.36 -13.23 -8.20
N LEU A 55 -2.46 -12.55 -8.90
CA LEU A 55 -2.18 -12.82 -10.32
C LEU A 55 -1.63 -14.24 -10.54
N LYS A 56 -0.73 -14.70 -9.68
CA LYS A 56 -0.19 -16.07 -9.71
C LYS A 56 -1.28 -17.11 -9.53
N GLU A 57 -2.17 -16.90 -8.56
CA GLU A 57 -3.28 -17.81 -8.30
C GLU A 57 -4.32 -17.75 -9.44
N TYR A 58 -4.56 -16.57 -10.01
CA TYR A 58 -5.39 -16.41 -11.21
C TYR A 58 -4.84 -17.22 -12.39
N LEU A 59 -3.56 -17.08 -12.71
CA LEU A 59 -2.92 -17.80 -13.82
C LEU A 59 -2.98 -19.32 -13.63
N LYS A 60 -2.76 -19.79 -12.39
CA LYS A 60 -2.84 -21.21 -12.02
C LYS A 60 -4.25 -21.78 -12.20
N ASN A 61 -5.29 -20.97 -11.98
CA ASN A 61 -6.67 -21.42 -11.96
C ASN A 61 -7.53 -20.92 -13.13
N TYR A 62 -6.95 -20.22 -14.11
CA TYR A 62 -7.66 -19.65 -15.25
C TYR A 62 -8.54 -20.67 -16.01
N HIS A 63 -8.11 -21.93 -16.07
CA HIS A 63 -8.85 -23.03 -16.71
C HIS A 63 -9.50 -24.00 -15.70
N SER A 64 -9.44 -23.69 -14.40
CA SER A 64 -9.92 -24.62 -13.38
C SER A 64 -11.44 -24.56 -13.25
N SER A 65 -12.08 -25.71 -13.44
CA SER A 65 -13.49 -25.91 -13.13
C SER A 65 -13.76 -26.15 -11.63
N SER A 66 -12.71 -26.20 -10.80
CA SER A 66 -12.82 -26.41 -9.35
C SER A 66 -13.46 -25.21 -8.66
N SER A 67 -14.64 -25.42 -8.07
CA SER A 67 -15.34 -24.40 -7.28
C SER A 67 -14.49 -23.91 -6.11
N SER A 68 -13.77 -24.81 -5.43
CA SER A 68 -12.93 -24.46 -4.27
C SER A 68 -11.79 -23.50 -4.63
N ASN A 69 -11.10 -23.74 -5.75
CA ASN A 69 -9.99 -22.87 -6.16
C ASN A 69 -10.49 -21.49 -6.59
N ARG A 70 -11.65 -21.44 -7.25
CA ARG A 70 -12.29 -20.18 -7.63
C ARG A 70 -12.73 -19.37 -6.41
N LEU A 71 -13.31 -20.02 -5.39
CA LEU A 71 -13.68 -19.37 -4.13
C LEU A 71 -12.45 -18.85 -3.38
N TYR A 72 -11.35 -19.61 -3.38
CA TYR A 72 -10.10 -19.17 -2.78
C TYR A 72 -9.55 -17.92 -3.47
N LEU A 73 -9.45 -17.92 -4.80
CA LEU A 73 -9.00 -16.76 -5.57
C LEU A 73 -9.91 -15.54 -5.36
N LYS A 74 -11.23 -15.75 -5.32
CA LYS A 74 -12.19 -14.69 -5.01
C LYS A 74 -11.94 -14.12 -3.62
N GLY A 75 -11.75 -14.97 -2.61
CA GLY A 75 -11.44 -14.56 -1.25
C GLY A 75 -10.15 -13.73 -1.16
N MET A 76 -9.11 -14.10 -1.92
CA MET A 76 -7.88 -13.30 -2.00
C MET A 76 -8.14 -11.91 -2.60
N ALA A 77 -8.89 -11.84 -3.71
CA ALA A 77 -9.24 -10.59 -4.35
C ALA A 77 -10.10 -9.69 -3.44
N ASP A 78 -11.15 -10.24 -2.82
CA ASP A 78 -12.03 -9.50 -1.92
C ASP A 78 -11.30 -8.98 -0.68
N LEU A 79 -10.40 -9.79 -0.10
CA LEU A 79 -9.57 -9.37 1.03
C LEU A 79 -8.62 -8.23 0.64
N TYR A 80 -7.99 -8.34 -0.53
CA TYR A 80 -7.13 -7.27 -1.07
C TYR A 80 -7.91 -5.97 -1.26
N LEU A 81 -9.11 -6.05 -1.83
CA LEU A 81 -9.99 -4.89 -2.02
C LEU A 81 -10.37 -4.25 -0.68
N ALA A 82 -10.70 -5.06 0.33
CA ALA A 82 -11.06 -4.57 1.66
C ALA A 82 -9.87 -3.88 2.36
N GLN A 83 -8.67 -4.46 2.30
CA GLN A 83 -7.47 -3.93 2.95
C GLN A 83 -6.94 -2.67 2.27
N ASN A 84 -6.99 -2.62 0.94
CA ASN A 84 -6.40 -1.53 0.14
C ASN A 84 -7.44 -0.46 -0.26
N ASN A 85 -8.65 -0.47 0.31
CA ASN A 85 -9.65 0.57 0.05
C ASN A 85 -9.34 1.90 0.76
N LEU A 86 -8.59 1.84 1.86
CA LEU A 86 -8.34 2.98 2.74
C LEU A 86 -6.99 3.66 2.48
N PHE A 87 -6.17 3.07 1.61
CA PHE A 87 -4.83 3.54 1.33
C PHE A 87 -4.66 3.76 -0.17
N ILE A 88 -4.97 4.98 -0.60
CA ILE A 88 -4.38 5.55 -1.81
C ILE A 88 -3.44 6.61 -1.24
N PRO A 89 -2.12 6.51 -1.47
CA PRO A 89 -1.19 7.50 -0.95
C PRO A 89 -1.62 8.87 -1.47
N ASN A 90 -2.24 9.67 -0.61
CA ASN A 90 -2.47 11.07 -0.90
C ASN A 90 -1.13 11.75 -0.62
N MET A 91 -0.25 11.71 -1.61
CA MET A 91 1.02 12.41 -1.58
C MET A 91 0.65 13.90 -1.49
N TYR A 92 0.66 14.45 -0.28
CA TYR A 92 0.28 15.83 -0.04
C TYR A 92 1.25 16.74 -0.80
N GLU A 93 0.73 17.60 -1.68
CA GLU A 93 1.52 18.66 -2.33
C GLU A 93 2.26 19.53 -1.28
N GLU A 94 1.73 19.61 -0.06
CA GLU A 94 2.26 20.46 1.02
C GLU A 94 3.46 19.88 1.78
N TYR A 95 3.72 18.56 1.72
CA TYR A 95 4.78 17.94 2.52
C TYR A 95 6.04 17.59 1.74
N ASN A 96 6.07 17.80 0.42
CA ASN A 96 7.25 17.59 -0.43
C ASN A 96 8.02 16.31 -0.03
N ILE A 97 7.29 15.22 0.21
CA ILE A 97 7.84 13.97 0.74
C ILE A 97 8.63 13.34 -0.41
N GLY A 98 9.90 13.74 -0.53
CA GLY A 98 10.83 13.25 -1.53
C GLY A 98 10.94 14.12 -2.78
N ASN A 99 12.03 13.91 -3.52
CA ASN A 99 12.35 14.59 -4.78
C ASN A 99 11.45 14.18 -5.96
N LEU A 100 10.26 13.63 -5.71
CA LEU A 100 9.37 13.14 -6.76
C LEU A 100 8.66 14.29 -7.47
N SER A 101 8.66 14.24 -8.80
CA SER A 101 7.82 15.08 -9.64
C SER A 101 6.33 14.76 -9.45
N LYS A 102 5.47 15.72 -9.83
CA LYS A 102 4.01 15.53 -9.81
C LYS A 102 3.55 14.38 -10.71
N GLU A 103 4.28 14.12 -11.80
CA GLU A 103 4.00 13.01 -12.71
C GLU A 103 4.25 11.67 -12.02
N GLU A 104 5.40 11.51 -11.37
CA GLU A 104 5.73 10.29 -10.62
C GLU A 104 4.75 10.02 -9.48
N GLN A 105 4.34 11.06 -8.74
CA GLN A 105 3.33 10.93 -7.70
C GLN A 105 1.99 10.42 -8.27
N ASN A 106 1.59 10.92 -9.45
CA ASN A 106 0.37 10.47 -10.13
C ASN A 106 0.49 9.02 -10.59
N ASP A 107 1.64 8.61 -11.13
CA ASP A 107 1.87 7.24 -11.58
C ASP A 107 1.77 6.24 -10.42
N ILE A 108 2.32 6.59 -9.26
CA ILE A 108 2.23 5.78 -8.05
C ILE A 108 0.77 5.67 -7.59
N GLN A 109 0.05 6.77 -7.51
CA GLN A 109 -1.39 6.74 -7.16
C GLN A 109 -2.20 5.90 -8.15
N GLU A 110 -1.88 6.03 -9.43
CA GLU A 110 -2.54 5.31 -10.50
C GLU A 110 -2.27 3.80 -10.42
N LEU A 111 -1.07 3.39 -10.00
CA LEU A 111 -0.75 1.98 -9.73
C LEU A 111 -1.71 1.36 -8.74
N TYR A 112 -1.89 1.99 -7.57
CA TYR A 112 -2.79 1.46 -6.56
C TYR A 112 -4.24 1.40 -7.05
N LYS A 113 -4.70 2.42 -7.78
CA LYS A 113 -6.05 2.44 -8.39
C LYS A 113 -6.20 1.30 -9.41
N ASN A 114 -5.20 1.08 -10.25
CA ASN A 114 -5.20 0.06 -11.29
C ASN A 114 -5.16 -1.36 -10.71
N CYS A 115 -4.27 -1.64 -9.76
CA CYS A 115 -4.21 -2.93 -9.06
C CYS A 115 -5.55 -3.26 -8.39
N ARG A 116 -6.17 -2.29 -7.74
CA ARG A 116 -7.50 -2.42 -7.14
C ARG A 116 -8.60 -2.68 -8.17
N ALA A 117 -8.61 -1.94 -9.28
CA ALA A 117 -9.57 -2.15 -10.36
C ALA A 117 -9.42 -3.56 -10.99
N PHE A 118 -8.19 -4.05 -11.13
CA PHE A 118 -7.93 -5.38 -11.66
C PHE A 118 -8.35 -6.49 -10.68
N ALA A 119 -8.10 -6.33 -9.38
CA ALA A 119 -8.58 -7.27 -8.38
C ALA A 119 -10.12 -7.35 -8.34
N ASP A 120 -10.80 -6.20 -8.48
CA ASP A 120 -12.26 -6.13 -8.64
C ASP A 120 -12.75 -6.83 -9.91
N LEU A 121 -12.04 -6.65 -11.03
CA LEU A 121 -12.31 -7.38 -12.26
C LEU A 121 -12.21 -8.90 -12.06
N ILE A 122 -11.17 -9.39 -11.36
CA ILE A 122 -11.04 -10.82 -11.01
C ILE A 122 -12.25 -11.29 -10.20
N SER A 123 -12.60 -10.57 -9.12
CA SER A 123 -13.71 -10.95 -8.25
C SER A 123 -15.03 -11.04 -9.04
N LYS A 124 -15.35 -10.01 -9.83
CA LYS A 124 -16.55 -9.96 -10.68
C LYS A 124 -16.56 -11.02 -11.78
N SER A 125 -15.41 -11.29 -12.40
CA SER A 125 -15.23 -12.36 -13.39
C SER A 125 -15.60 -13.71 -12.79
N LEU A 126 -15.16 -13.97 -11.56
CA LEU A 126 -15.45 -15.22 -10.84
C LEU A 126 -16.93 -15.36 -10.48
N ASP A 127 -17.58 -14.27 -10.06
CA ASP A 127 -19.03 -14.25 -9.76
C ASP A 127 -19.88 -14.49 -11.00
N LYS A 128 -19.54 -13.81 -12.10
CA LYS A 128 -20.29 -13.90 -13.36
C LYS A 128 -19.92 -15.13 -14.19
N ASN A 129 -18.86 -15.84 -13.80
CA ASN A 129 -18.27 -16.92 -14.59
C ASN A 129 -17.87 -16.48 -16.01
N VAL A 130 -17.36 -15.25 -16.14
CA VAL A 130 -16.90 -14.67 -17.42
C VAL A 130 -15.39 -14.50 -17.34
N PRO A 131 -14.60 -15.12 -18.23
CA PRO A 131 -13.14 -14.99 -18.19
C PRO A 131 -12.70 -13.56 -18.53
N ILE A 132 -11.62 -13.11 -17.90
CA ILE A 132 -10.95 -11.86 -18.26
C ILE A 132 -10.30 -12.04 -19.64
N SER A 133 -10.52 -11.09 -20.53
CA SER A 133 -9.87 -10.98 -21.83
C SER A 133 -8.41 -10.53 -21.67
N ALA A 134 -7.56 -11.47 -21.23
CA ALA A 134 -6.11 -11.30 -21.14
C ALA A 134 -5.43 -12.65 -21.37
N ASP A 135 -4.43 -12.69 -22.25
CA ASP A 135 -3.69 -13.93 -22.49
C ASP A 135 -2.73 -14.25 -21.33
N ASN A 136 -2.36 -15.53 -21.21
CA ASN A 136 -1.45 -16.01 -20.17
C ASN A 136 -0.08 -15.31 -20.20
N LYS A 137 0.38 -14.83 -21.36
CA LYS A 137 1.66 -14.13 -21.49
C LYS A 137 1.59 -12.75 -20.83
N THR A 138 0.50 -12.04 -21.07
CA THR A 138 0.18 -10.73 -20.50
C THR A 138 0.07 -10.80 -18.98
N ILE A 139 -0.61 -11.84 -18.45
CA ILE A 139 -0.69 -12.05 -17.01
C ILE A 139 0.69 -12.37 -16.40
N LYS A 140 1.51 -13.17 -17.08
CA LYS A 140 2.90 -13.43 -16.64
C LYS A 140 3.75 -12.17 -16.61
N GLU A 141 3.57 -11.29 -17.59
CA GLU A 141 4.25 -10.00 -17.63
C GLU A 141 3.82 -9.11 -16.46
N LEU A 142 2.52 -9.05 -16.12
CA LEU A 142 2.06 -8.36 -14.91
C LEU A 142 2.65 -8.95 -13.62
N ILE A 143 2.77 -10.27 -13.53
CA ILE A 143 3.39 -10.93 -12.38
C ILE A 143 4.86 -10.50 -12.25
N GLN A 144 5.60 -10.49 -13.35
CA GLN A 144 7.00 -10.08 -13.37
C GLN A 144 7.15 -8.62 -12.94
N LEU A 145 6.36 -7.71 -13.54
CA LEU A 145 6.36 -6.30 -13.16
C LEU A 145 6.04 -6.11 -11.67
N ALA A 146 5.03 -6.80 -11.14
CA ALA A 146 4.68 -6.71 -9.72
C ALA A 146 5.82 -7.25 -8.82
N ASP A 147 6.46 -8.36 -9.21
CA ASP A 147 7.58 -8.90 -8.45
C ASP A 147 8.83 -8.01 -8.48
N ASP A 148 9.07 -7.28 -9.57
CA ASP A 148 10.15 -6.31 -9.68
C ASP A 148 9.84 -5.03 -8.88
N ILE A 149 8.63 -4.50 -9.04
CA ILE A 149 8.16 -3.27 -8.38
C ILE A 149 8.08 -3.41 -6.86
N LYS A 150 7.64 -4.55 -6.30
CA LYS A 150 7.48 -4.71 -4.84
C LYS A 150 8.78 -4.47 -4.05
N SER A 151 9.92 -4.62 -4.72
CA SER A 151 11.27 -4.46 -4.14
C SER A 151 11.85 -3.08 -4.36
N GLN A 152 11.19 -2.25 -5.17
CA GLN A 152 11.58 -0.87 -5.41
C GLN A 152 10.96 0.04 -4.36
N ASN A 153 11.72 1.08 -4.01
CA ASN A 153 11.17 2.22 -3.31
C ASN A 153 10.62 3.19 -4.36
N PRO A 154 9.30 3.28 -4.54
CA PRO A 154 8.72 4.18 -5.54
C PRO A 154 8.81 5.65 -5.11
N TYR A 155 9.19 5.92 -3.86
CA TYR A 155 9.28 7.26 -3.29
C TYR A 155 10.68 7.88 -3.45
N GLU A 156 11.55 7.20 -4.20
CA GLU A 156 12.83 7.71 -4.67
C GLU A 156 12.73 8.16 -6.13
N ASP A 157 13.33 9.30 -6.45
CA ASP A 157 13.34 9.92 -7.79
C ASP A 157 13.84 8.98 -8.89
N GLY A 158 13.15 9.00 -10.04
CA GLY A 158 13.54 8.25 -11.24
C GLY A 158 13.27 6.75 -11.19
N LYS A 159 12.45 6.26 -10.24
CA LYS A 159 12.15 4.82 -10.07
C LYS A 159 10.74 4.40 -10.49
N THR A 160 10.08 5.17 -11.36
CA THR A 160 8.68 4.91 -11.76
C THR A 160 8.50 4.22 -13.12
N ASP A 161 9.57 3.97 -13.89
CA ASP A 161 9.48 3.35 -15.23
C ASP A 161 8.69 2.03 -15.27
N LEU A 162 8.91 1.16 -14.28
CA LEU A 162 8.19 -0.11 -14.18
C LEU A 162 6.73 0.11 -13.78
N ILE A 163 6.46 1.10 -12.93
CA ILE A 163 5.12 1.50 -12.51
C ILE A 163 4.32 1.97 -13.73
N VAL A 164 4.89 2.84 -14.56
CA VAL A 164 4.27 3.31 -15.81
C VAL A 164 3.91 2.14 -16.73
N LYS A 165 4.84 1.20 -16.93
CA LYS A 165 4.59 0.01 -17.75
C LYS A 165 3.45 -0.84 -17.19
N MET A 166 3.44 -1.07 -15.88
CA MET A 166 2.37 -1.84 -15.23
C MET A 166 1.02 -1.14 -15.34
N ASN A 167 0.97 0.18 -15.16
CA ASN A 167 -0.23 1.00 -15.36
C ASN A 167 -0.80 0.87 -16.77
N GLN A 168 0.06 1.01 -17.79
CA GLN A 168 -0.35 0.88 -19.19
C GLN A 168 -0.90 -0.52 -19.49
N LEU A 169 -0.24 -1.57 -18.98
CA LEU A 169 -0.66 -2.95 -19.20
C LEU A 169 -2.00 -3.25 -18.53
N ILE A 170 -2.20 -2.83 -17.27
CA ILE A 170 -3.48 -2.98 -16.58
C ILE A 170 -4.58 -2.22 -17.32
N LYS A 171 -4.35 -0.95 -17.70
CA LYS A 171 -5.35 -0.15 -18.44
C LYS A 171 -5.79 -0.82 -19.73
N LYS A 172 -4.85 -1.38 -20.49
CA LYS A 172 -5.14 -2.11 -21.73
C LYS A 172 -6.11 -3.26 -21.45
N ILE A 173 -5.79 -4.12 -20.46
CA ILE A 173 -6.66 -5.25 -20.11
C ILE A 173 -8.02 -4.76 -19.63
N MET A 174 -8.06 -3.74 -18.78
CA MET A 174 -9.32 -3.18 -18.27
C MET A 174 -10.21 -2.67 -19.41
N ASN A 175 -9.64 -2.04 -20.44
CA ASN A 175 -10.39 -1.57 -21.60
C ASN A 175 -10.96 -2.74 -22.43
N ASP A 176 -10.21 -3.84 -22.56
CA ASP A 176 -10.65 -5.05 -23.27
C ASP A 176 -11.76 -5.82 -22.54
N ASN A 177 -12.09 -5.42 -21.30
CA ASN A 177 -13.06 -6.07 -20.41
C ASN A 177 -14.23 -5.17 -19.99
N ARG A 178 -14.40 -4.01 -20.64
CA ARG A 178 -15.57 -3.12 -20.49
C ARG A 178 -16.70 -3.54 -21.42
#